data_AF-A0A1G0XDI1-F1
#
_entry.id   AF-A0A1G0XDI1-F1
#
_cell.length_a   1.000
_cell.length_b   1.000
_cell.length_c   1.000
_cell.angle_alpha   90.00
_cell.angle_beta   90.00
_cell.angle_gamma   90.00
#
_symmetry.space_group_name_H-M   'P 1'
#
loop_
_entity.id
_entity.type
_entity.pdbx_description
1 polymer ?
#
loop_
_entity_poly.entity_id
_entity_poly.type
_entity_poly.pdbx_seq_one_letter_code
_entity_poly.pdbx_strand_id
1 'polypeptide(L)'
;MKEVILNIYLIINEGMVVEFKAFSYQVEGEDDYKIDFLKKRVAEDFSRAYHFDAPSDKHGKFMSYNKFAKLEQRGRQYELFEEIFSSFNIPEKPLICVTPVVDGRIVAGTS
;
A
#
# COMPACT_ATOMS: atom_id res chain seq x y z
N MET A 1 -14.39 -8.81 -16.05
CA MET A 1 -14.87 -8.92 -14.66
C MET A 1 -14.39 -7.71 -13.89
N LYS A 2 -15.24 -7.09 -13.08
CA LYS A 2 -14.80 -6.02 -12.17
C LYS A 2 -14.11 -6.64 -10.96
N GLU A 3 -12.95 -6.11 -10.61
CA GLU A 3 -12.22 -6.51 -9.42
C GLU A 3 -11.86 -5.28 -8.58
N VAL A 4 -11.60 -5.51 -7.29
CA VAL A 4 -11.15 -4.46 -6.39
C VAL A 4 -9.63 -4.33 -6.50
N ILE A 5 -9.16 -3.12 -6.81
CA ILE A 5 -7.74 -2.78 -6.93
C ILE A 5 -7.40 -1.66 -5.96
N LEU A 6 -6.15 -1.61 -5.48
CA LEU A 6 -5.75 -0.70 -4.40
C LEU A 6 -4.52 0.13 -4.75
N ASN A 7 -4.57 1.43 -4.45
CA ASN A 7 -3.38 2.22 -4.18
C ASN A 7 -3.11 2.18 -2.67
N ILE A 8 -1.93 1.72 -2.28
CA ILE A 8 -1.46 1.67 -0.89
C ILE A 8 -0.27 2.61 -0.76
N TYR A 9 -0.26 3.42 0.29
CA TYR A 9 0.80 4.36 0.63
C TYR A 9 1.50 3.89 1.88
N LEU A 10 2.81 3.71 1.78
CA LEU A 10 3.66 3.33 2.90
C LEU A 10 4.29 4.59 3.48
N ILE A 11 3.80 5.05 4.64
CA ILE A 11 4.27 6.30 5.22
C ILE A 11 5.49 6.02 6.07
N ILE A 12 6.61 6.62 5.65
CA ILE A 12 7.92 6.40 6.23
C ILE A 12 8.43 7.72 6.77
N ASN A 13 8.60 7.80 8.08
CA ASN A 13 9.20 8.95 8.74
C ASN A 13 10.48 8.49 9.43
N GLU A 14 11.60 9.18 9.16
CA GLU A 14 12.91 8.86 9.74
C GLU A 14 13.32 7.38 9.54
N GLY A 15 12.94 6.80 8.39
CA GLY A 15 13.25 5.41 8.02
C GLY A 15 12.35 4.35 8.69
N MET A 16 11.32 4.77 9.42
CA MET A 16 10.37 3.89 10.11
C MET A 16 9.01 3.93 9.40
N VAL A 17 8.39 2.77 9.21
CA VAL A 17 7.02 2.65 8.70
C VAL A 17 6.05 2.97 9.84
N VAL A 18 5.40 4.13 9.78
CA VAL A 18 4.62 4.68 10.91
C VAL A 18 3.11 4.58 10.71
N GLU A 19 2.63 4.59 9.47
CA GLU A 19 1.23 4.41 9.13
C GLU A 19 1.12 3.93 7.67
N PHE A 20 -0.07 3.50 7.29
CA PHE A 20 -0.42 3.29 5.89
C PHE A 20 -1.60 4.16 5.50
N LYS A 21 -1.74 4.37 4.19
CA LYS A 21 -3.00 4.82 3.62
C LYS A 21 -3.42 3.93 2.47
N ALA A 22 -4.71 3.80 2.22
CA ALA A 22 -5.18 3.07 1.05
C ALA A 22 -6.43 3.67 0.42
N PHE A 23 -6.52 3.53 -0.90
CA PHE A 23 -7.69 3.89 -1.69
C PHE A 23 -8.03 2.76 -2.67
N SER A 24 -9.32 2.39 -2.72
CA SER A 24 -9.80 1.27 -3.54
C SER A 24 -10.61 1.74 -4.75
N TYR A 25 -10.52 0.99 -5.83
CA TYR A 25 -11.41 1.11 -6.99
C TYR A 25 -11.99 -0.25 -7.37
N GLN A 26 -13.14 -0.24 -8.05
CA GLN A 26 -13.64 -1.40 -8.78
C GLN A 26 -13.48 -1.16 -10.27
N VAL A 27 -12.55 -1.86 -10.90
CA VAL A 27 -12.16 -1.65 -12.31
C VAL A 27 -12.26 -2.95 -13.08
N GLU A 28 -12.64 -2.86 -14.35
CA GLU A 28 -12.60 -3.95 -15.31
C GLU A 28 -11.51 -3.68 -16.34
N GLY A 29 -10.85 -4.75 -16.81
CA GLY A 29 -9.80 -4.69 -17.81
C GLY A 29 -8.73 -5.76 -17.59
N GLU A 30 -7.68 -5.69 -18.39
CA GLU A 30 -6.44 -6.44 -18.18
C GLU A 30 -5.65 -5.86 -17.00
N ASP A 31 -4.79 -6.67 -16.39
CA ASP A 31 -4.04 -6.28 -15.19
C ASP A 31 -3.09 -5.11 -15.45
N ASP A 32 -2.43 -5.08 -16.62
CA ASP A 32 -1.55 -3.96 -17.02
C ASP A 32 -2.30 -2.63 -17.05
N TYR A 33 -3.53 -2.62 -17.57
CA TYR A 33 -4.36 -1.43 -17.60
C TYR A 33 -4.72 -0.94 -16.19
N LYS A 34 -5.05 -1.86 -15.29
CA LYS A 34 -5.40 -1.53 -13.90
C LYS A 34 -4.21 -1.02 -13.11
N ILE A 35 -3.02 -1.59 -13.32
CA ILE A 35 -1.77 -1.10 -12.72
C ILE A 35 -1.48 0.32 -13.22
N ASP A 36 -1.58 0.57 -14.53
CA ASP A 36 -1.38 1.91 -15.10
C ASP A 36 -2.43 2.92 -14.59
N PHE A 37 -3.67 2.47 -14.41
CA PHE A 37 -4.75 3.28 -13.84
C PHE A 37 -4.39 3.73 -12.41
N LEU A 38 -3.87 2.84 -11.58
CA LEU A 38 -3.43 3.12 -10.22
C LEU A 38 -2.24 4.09 -10.20
N LYS A 39 -1.19 3.81 -11.00
CA LYS A 39 0.01 4.65 -11.10
C LYS A 39 -0.29 6.11 -11.46
N LYS A 40 -1.23 6.34 -12.37
CA LYS A 40 -1.64 7.69 -12.81
C LYS A 40 -2.38 8.48 -11.74
N ARG A 41 -2.91 7.82 -10.71
CA ARG A 41 -3.76 8.45 -9.67
C ARG A 41 -3.09 8.57 -8.31
N VAL A 42 -1.87 8.06 -8.15
CA VAL A 42 -1.11 8.09 -6.89
C VAL A 42 -1.18 9.44 -6.16
N ALA A 43 -0.97 10.56 -6.85
CA ALA A 43 -1.00 11.87 -6.21
C ALA A 43 -2.41 12.30 -5.77
N GLU A 44 -3.43 12.05 -6.60
CA GLU A 44 -4.82 12.40 -6.30
C GLU A 44 -5.37 11.54 -5.15
N ASP A 45 -5.16 10.22 -5.27
CA ASP A 45 -5.65 9.22 -4.34
C ASP A 45 -5.03 9.40 -2.95
N PHE A 46 -3.76 9.80 -2.85
CA PHE A 46 -3.10 10.02 -1.55
C PHE A 46 -3.86 11.00 -0.66
N SER A 47 -4.41 12.07 -1.24
CA SER A 47 -5.17 13.10 -0.50
C SER A 47 -6.52 12.60 0.02
N ARG A 48 -7.05 11.52 -0.56
CA ARG A 48 -8.37 10.95 -0.28
C ARG A 48 -8.30 9.58 0.38
N ALA A 49 -7.10 9.03 0.53
CA ALA A 49 -6.87 7.69 1.02
C ALA A 49 -7.23 7.57 2.52
N TYR A 50 -7.79 6.42 2.88
CA TYR A 50 -8.12 6.08 4.26
C TYR A 50 -6.86 5.75 5.03
N HIS A 51 -6.79 6.19 6.28
CA HIS A 51 -5.67 5.93 7.18
C HIS A 51 -5.80 4.54 7.82
N PHE A 52 -4.66 3.85 7.97
CA PHE A 52 -4.52 2.58 8.69
C PHE A 52 -3.26 2.62 9.56
N ASP A 53 -3.32 1.99 10.73
CA ASP A 53 -2.18 1.92 11.63
C ASP A 53 -1.10 0.98 11.07
N ALA A 54 0.18 1.33 11.26
CA ALA A 54 1.27 0.42 10.94
C ALA A 54 1.44 -0.66 12.01
N PRO A 55 1.85 -1.89 11.65
CA PRO A 55 2.15 -2.92 12.63
C PRO A 55 3.32 -2.50 13.51
N SER A 56 3.06 -2.43 14.81
CA SER A 56 4.07 -2.20 15.84
C SER A 56 4.43 -3.51 16.56
N ASP A 57 5.61 -3.57 17.16
CA ASP A 57 5.93 -4.67 18.07
C ASP A 57 5.17 -4.56 19.41
N LYS A 58 5.39 -5.53 20.31
CA LYS A 58 4.78 -5.57 21.65
C LYS A 58 5.09 -4.37 22.55
N HIS A 59 6.06 -3.52 22.15
CA HIS A 59 6.44 -2.30 22.86
C HIS A 59 5.94 -1.04 22.14
N GLY A 60 5.12 -1.18 21.10
CA GLY A 60 4.64 -0.06 20.29
C GLY A 60 5.70 0.50 19.34
N LYS A 61 6.80 -0.21 19.09
CA LYS A 61 7.85 0.26 18.18
C LYS A 61 7.53 -0.12 16.74
N PHE A 62 7.58 0.88 15.87
CA PHE A 62 7.42 0.73 14.43
C PHE A 62 8.52 -0.11 13.78
N MET A 63 8.23 -0.64 12.60
CA MET A 63 9.19 -1.40 11.80
C MET A 63 10.04 -0.47 10.94
N SER A 64 11.35 -0.76 10.80
CA SER A 64 12.16 -0.03 9.83
C SER A 64 11.76 -0.41 8.40
N TYR A 65 11.82 0.54 7.46
CA TYR A 65 11.49 0.30 6.06
C TYR A 65 12.35 -0.83 5.45
N ASN A 66 13.63 -0.90 5.80
CA ASN A 66 14.52 -1.99 5.36
C ASN A 66 14.04 -3.38 5.78
N LYS A 67 13.45 -3.50 6.98
CA LYS A 67 12.87 -4.77 7.44
C LYS A 67 11.55 -5.05 6.73
N PHE A 68 10.72 -4.02 6.55
CA PHE A 68 9.46 -4.11 5.82
C PHE A 68 9.68 -4.59 4.38
N ALA A 69 10.55 -3.94 3.62
CA ALA A 69 10.86 -4.30 2.23
C ALA A 69 11.37 -5.75 2.09
N LYS A 70 12.14 -6.24 3.07
CA LYS A 70 12.59 -7.65 3.10
C LYS A 70 11.43 -8.63 3.32
N LEU A 71 10.41 -8.26 4.09
CA LEU A 71 9.23 -9.09 4.31
C LEU A 71 8.33 -9.08 3.07
N GLU A 72 8.14 -7.92 2.45
CA GLU A 72 7.39 -7.77 1.21
C GLU A 72 8.00 -8.61 0.07
N GLN A 73 9.32 -8.53 -0.12
CA GLN A 73 10.05 -9.35 -1.11
C GLN A 73 9.92 -10.87 -0.87
N ARG A 74 9.62 -11.28 0.37
CA ARG A 74 9.37 -12.68 0.74
C ARG A 74 7.91 -13.10 0.56
N GLY A 75 7.07 -12.24 -0.05
CA GLY A 75 5.66 -12.52 -0.29
C GLY A 75 4.78 -12.39 0.96
N ARG A 76 5.26 -11.72 2.02
CA ARG A 76 4.50 -11.55 3.29
C ARG A 76 3.51 -10.37 3.23
N GLN A 77 3.07 -9.99 2.03
CA GLN A 77 2.19 -8.83 1.82
C GLN A 77 0.87 -8.97 2.58
N TYR A 78 0.29 -10.16 2.63
CA TYR A 78 -0.92 -10.42 3.40
C TYR A 78 -0.77 -10.07 4.88
N GLU A 79 0.33 -10.47 5.51
CA GLU A 79 0.59 -10.15 6.92
C GLU A 79 0.89 -8.66 7.13
N LEU A 80 1.48 -7.99 6.14
CA LEU A 80 1.82 -6.57 6.22
C LEU A 80 0.61 -5.65 6.04
N PHE A 81 -0.39 -6.10 5.27
CA PHE A 81 -1.54 -5.29 4.85
C PHE A 81 -2.89 -5.93 5.22
N GLU A 82 -2.91 -6.84 6.19
CA GLU A 82 -4.11 -7.61 6.56
C GLU A 82 -5.32 -6.71 6.82
N GLU A 83 -5.15 -5.67 7.66
CA GLU A 83 -6.22 -4.73 8.00
C GLU A 83 -6.78 -3.99 6.77
N ILE A 84 -5.90 -3.61 5.85
CA ILE A 84 -6.29 -2.96 4.59
C ILE A 84 -7.11 -3.93 3.75
N PHE A 85 -6.60 -5.16 3.55
CA PHE A 85 -7.25 -6.16 2.72
C PHE A 85 -8.60 -6.60 3.27
N SER A 86 -8.71 -6.76 4.59
CA SER A 86 -9.99 -7.04 5.27
C SER A 86 -10.96 -5.87 5.11
N SER A 87 -10.51 -4.63 5.26
CA SER A 87 -11.38 -3.44 5.16
C SER A 87 -11.99 -3.24 3.77
N PHE A 88 -11.27 -3.65 2.72
CA PHE A 88 -11.74 -3.53 1.33
C PHE A 88 -12.29 -4.84 0.74
N ASN A 89 -12.44 -5.91 1.54
CA ASN A 89 -12.89 -7.24 1.10
C ASN A 89 -12.11 -7.77 -0.12
N ILE A 90 -10.78 -7.68 -0.05
CA ILE A 90 -9.87 -8.01 -1.14
C ILE A 90 -9.75 -9.54 -1.32
N PRO A 91 -9.80 -10.06 -2.57
CA PRO A 91 -9.61 -11.49 -2.85
C PRO A 91 -8.15 -11.94 -2.61
N GLU A 92 -7.90 -13.26 -2.61
CA GLU A 92 -6.58 -13.90 -2.34
C GLU A 92 -5.41 -13.47 -3.26
N LYS A 93 -5.70 -12.78 -4.37
CA LYS A 93 -4.68 -12.24 -5.28
C LYS A 93 -5.02 -10.78 -5.61
N PRO A 94 -4.62 -9.83 -4.75
CA PRO A 94 -4.93 -8.43 -4.96
C PRO A 94 -4.09 -7.88 -6.11
N LEU A 95 -4.69 -7.00 -6.90
CA LEU A 95 -3.93 -6.10 -7.76
C LEU A 95 -3.73 -4.78 -7.01
N ILE A 96 -2.51 -4.57 -6.51
CA ILE A 96 -2.14 -3.40 -5.70
C ILE A 96 -1.00 -2.61 -6.35
N CYS A 97 -0.97 -1.31 -6.08
CA CYS A 97 0.16 -0.45 -6.31
C CYS A 97 0.60 0.14 -4.96
N VAL A 98 1.80 -0.21 -4.51
CA VAL A 98 2.38 0.29 -3.26
C VAL A 98 3.32 1.44 -3.57
N THR A 99 3.07 2.61 -2.99
CA THR A 99 3.89 3.81 -3.16
C THR A 99 4.47 4.28 -1.82
N PRO A 100 5.80 4.29 -1.66
CA PRO A 100 6.43 4.89 -0.48
C PRO A 100 6.21 6.40 -0.41
N VAL A 101 5.92 6.90 0.79
CA VAL A 101 5.89 8.33 1.11
C VAL A 101 6.93 8.58 2.20
N VAL A 102 8.08 9.14 1.81
CA VAL A 102 9.24 9.30 2.70
C VAL A 102 9.32 10.75 3.15
N ASP A 103 9.23 10.97 4.46
CA ASP A 103 9.27 12.27 5.11
C ASP A 103 8.32 13.28 4.42
N GLY A 104 7.09 12.82 4.16
CA GLY A 104 6.02 13.59 3.52
C GLY A 104 6.10 13.69 1.99
N ARG A 105 7.06 13.03 1.32
CA ARG A 105 7.23 13.08 -0.14
C ARG A 105 6.90 11.74 -0.78
N ILE A 106 5.97 11.75 -1.73
CA ILE A 106 5.65 10.58 -2.55
C ILE A 106 6.88 10.23 -3.40
N VAL A 107 7.40 9.02 -3.22
CA VAL A 107 8.47 8.46 -4.03
C VAL A 107 7.81 7.53 -5.03
N ALA A 108 7.31 8.09 -6.12
CA ALA A 108 6.83 7.28 -7.24
C ALA A 108 8.04 6.51 -7.79
N GLY A 109 7.97 5.18 -7.77
CA GLY A 109 9.02 4.33 -8.33
C GLY A 109 9.17 4.62 -9.82
N THR A 110 10.16 5.42 -10.20
CA THR A 110 10.68 5.43 -11.56
C THR A 110 11.42 4.11 -11.74
N SER A 111 10.71 3.11 -12.25
CA SER A 111 11.31 1.87 -12.78
C SER A 111 10.72 1.61 -14.14
#